data_AF-A0A2N5ETE9-F1
#
_entry.id   AF-A0A2N5ETE9-F1
#
_cell.length_a   1.000
_cell.length_b   1.000
_cell.length_c   1.000
_cell.angle_alpha   90.00
_cell.angle_beta   90.00
_cell.angle_gamma   90.00
#
_symmetry.space_group_name_H-M   'P 1'
#
loop_
_entity.id
_entity.type
_entity.pdbx_description
1 polymer ?
#
loop_
_entity_poly.entity_id
_entity_poly.type
_entity_poly.pdbx_seq_one_letter_code
_entity_poly.pdbx_strand_id
1 'polypeptide(L)'
;MQMLQNEADYRRWIMAELFMVRELRESTLFVEQEIEDFIFDARPTAYPCIAVMVQTKGEPAVCEPEFIYKEQIFDWAHQMGFGFGS
;
A
#
# COMPACT_ATOMS: atom_id res chain seq x y z
N MET A 1 2.89 -5.24 -4.94
CA MET A 1 3.88 -4.24 -4.48
C MET A 1 4.00 -3.16 -5.54
N GLN A 2 3.84 -1.88 -5.19
CA GLN A 2 3.87 -0.76 -6.14
C GLN A 2 4.53 0.48 -5.51
N MET A 3 5.34 1.20 -6.27
CA MET A 3 5.84 2.52 -5.85
C MET A 3 4.73 3.56 -6.06
N LEU A 4 4.38 4.28 -5.00
CA LEU A 4 3.36 5.33 -5.00
C LEU A 4 4.05 6.69 -4.91
N GLN A 5 3.76 7.61 -5.83
CA GLN A 5 4.37 8.94 -5.86
C GLN A 5 3.53 9.99 -5.15
N ASN A 6 2.23 9.74 -4.98
CA ASN A 6 1.26 10.69 -4.43
C ASN A 6 -0.06 10.00 -4.03
N GLU A 7 -0.99 10.80 -3.51
CA GLU A 7 -2.32 10.36 -3.08
C GLU A 7 -3.17 9.73 -4.20
N ALA A 8 -3.08 10.26 -5.42
CA ALA A 8 -3.83 9.72 -6.55
C ALA A 8 -3.35 8.32 -6.96
N ASP A 9 -2.04 8.06 -6.85
CA ASP A 9 -1.49 6.72 -7.06
C ASP A 9 -1.98 5.75 -5.99
N TYR A 10 -1.96 6.18 -4.72
CA TYR A 10 -2.45 5.38 -3.59
C TYR A 10 -3.91 4.99 -3.76
N ARG A 11 -4.78 5.98 -4.01
CA ARG A 11 -6.22 5.75 -4.18
C ARG A 11 -6.50 4.73 -5.28
N ARG A 12 -5.78 4.84 -6.41
CA ARG A 12 -5.93 3.90 -7.53
C ARG A 12 -5.44 2.50 -7.17
N TRP A 13 -4.32 2.41 -6.47
CA TRP A 13 -3.72 1.15 -6.07
C TRP A 13 -4.59 0.39 -5.05
N ILE A 14 -4.99 1.04 -3.95
CA ILE A 14 -5.77 0.40 -2.90
C ILE A 14 -7.17 -0.05 -3.39
N MET A 15 -7.78 0.74 -4.28
CA MET A 15 -9.03 0.38 -4.96
C MET A 15 -8.89 -0.87 -5.84
N ALA A 16 -7.76 -1.02 -6.51
CA ALA A 16 -7.50 -2.17 -7.36
C ALA A 16 -7.21 -3.43 -6.54
N GLU A 17 -6.43 -3.32 -5.46
CA GLU A 17 -6.00 -4.47 -4.65
C GLU A 17 -7.12 -5.01 -3.74
N LEU A 18 -7.86 -4.14 -3.05
CA LEU A 18 -8.84 -4.58 -2.04
C LEU A 18 -10.26 -4.71 -2.59
N PHE A 19 -10.63 -3.90 -3.57
CA PHE A 19 -12.01 -3.80 -4.03
C PHE A 19 -12.21 -4.41 -5.43
N MET A 20 -11.17 -5.00 -6.04
CA MET A 20 -11.24 -5.70 -7.33
C MET A 20 -11.98 -4.93 -8.45
N VAL A 21 -11.96 -3.60 -8.42
CA VAL A 21 -12.71 -2.70 -9.32
C VAL A 21 -12.27 -2.84 -10.80
N ARG A 22 -11.30 -3.69 -11.10
CA ARG A 22 -10.71 -3.80 -12.43
C ARG A 22 -11.45 -4.69 -13.42
N GLU A 23 -12.19 -5.75 -13.05
CA GLU A 23 -12.71 -6.69 -14.08
C GLU A 23 -14.10 -7.32 -13.85
N LEU A 24 -14.61 -7.37 -12.62
CA LEU A 24 -15.95 -7.90 -12.36
C LEU A 24 -16.82 -6.75 -11.88
N ARG A 25 -17.89 -6.45 -12.62
CA ARG A 25 -18.97 -5.52 -12.23
C ARG A 25 -19.79 -6.11 -11.07
N GLU A 26 -19.13 -6.65 -10.06
CA GLU A 26 -19.74 -7.07 -8.82
C GLU A 26 -19.73 -5.85 -7.91
N SER A 27 -20.93 -5.44 -7.49
CA SER A 27 -21.10 -4.39 -6.49
C SER A 27 -20.29 -4.76 -5.26
N THR A 28 -19.37 -3.88 -4.85
CA THR A 28 -18.68 -4.00 -3.57
C THR A 28 -19.71 -4.20 -2.46
N LEU A 29 -19.50 -5.17 -1.56
CA LEU A 29 -20.40 -5.40 -0.42
C LEU A 29 -20.39 -4.25 0.59
N PHE A 30 -19.44 -3.33 0.45
CA PHE A 30 -19.26 -2.13 1.27
C PHE A 30 -20.02 -0.94 0.69
N VAL A 31 -20.58 -0.14 1.58
CA VAL A 31 -21.15 1.16 1.22
C VAL A 31 -20.02 2.10 0.83
N GLU A 32 -20.24 2.98 -0.15
CA GLU A 32 -19.23 3.92 -0.65
C GLU A 32 -18.54 4.73 0.48
N GLN A 33 -19.31 5.13 1.49
CA GLN A 33 -18.75 5.85 2.65
C GLN A 33 -17.76 5.00 3.45
N GLU A 34 -18.03 3.71 3.66
CA GLU A 34 -17.12 2.81 4.39
C GLU A 34 -15.81 2.61 3.63
N ILE A 35 -15.88 2.59 2.29
CA ILE A 35 -14.71 2.52 1.42
C ILE A 35 -13.87 3.79 1.57
N GLU A 36 -14.49 4.97 1.51
CA GLU A 36 -13.78 6.24 1.65
C GLU A 36 -13.14 6.40 3.02
N ASP A 37 -13.84 6.05 4.10
CA ASP A 37 -13.31 6.10 5.46
C ASP A 37 -12.09 5.17 5.60
N PHE A 38 -12.17 3.95 5.06
CA PHE A 38 -11.05 3.02 5.05
C PHE A 38 -9.85 3.55 4.26
N ILE A 39 -10.07 4.05 3.03
CA ILE A 39 -8.99 4.60 2.18
C ILE A 39 -8.33 5.77 2.88
N PHE A 40 -9.12 6.60 3.55
CA PHE A 40 -8.60 7.70 4.33
C PHE A 40 -7.71 7.16 5.46
N ASP A 41 -8.20 6.26 6.30
CA ASP A 41 -7.47 5.79 7.48
C ASP A 41 -6.24 4.94 7.15
N ALA A 42 -6.29 4.16 6.08
CA ALA A 42 -5.20 3.28 5.64
C ALA A 42 -4.15 3.97 4.76
N ARG A 43 -4.17 5.30 4.66
CA ARG A 43 -3.25 6.05 3.79
C ARG A 43 -1.81 6.05 4.32
N PRO A 44 -0.80 6.10 3.44
CA PRO A 44 0.58 6.30 3.87
C PRO A 44 0.76 7.69 4.48
N THR A 45 1.72 7.82 5.39
CA THR A 45 2.03 9.09 6.06
C THR A 45 2.89 10.02 5.20
N ALA A 46 3.58 9.46 4.19
CA ALA A 46 4.45 10.20 3.29
C ALA A 46 4.54 9.53 1.91
N TYR A 47 4.88 10.34 0.91
CA TYR A 47 5.23 9.92 -0.44
C TYR A 47 6.61 10.48 -0.83
N PRO A 48 7.37 9.81 -1.72
CA PRO A 48 7.07 8.50 -2.30
C PRO A 48 7.28 7.36 -1.29
N CYS A 49 6.56 6.26 -1.48
CA CYS A 49 6.71 5.03 -0.70
C CYS A 49 6.45 3.80 -1.56
N ILE A 50 6.85 2.63 -1.09
CA ILE A 50 6.49 1.34 -1.70
C ILE A 50 5.36 0.74 -0.88
N ALA A 51 4.22 0.49 -1.54
CA ALA A 51 3.08 -0.17 -0.93
C ALA A 51 3.08 -1.67 -1.22
N VAL A 52 2.74 -2.48 -0.22
CA VAL A 52 2.65 -3.93 -0.30
C VAL A 52 1.43 -4.42 0.49
N MET A 53 0.71 -5.42 -0.04
CA MET A 53 -0.31 -6.12 0.73
C MET A 53 0.38 -7.23 1.52
N VAL A 54 0.25 -7.22 2.84
CA VAL A 54 0.79 -8.25 3.72
C VAL A 54 -0.36 -8.99 4.41
N GLN A 55 -0.16 -10.27 4.70
CA GLN A 55 -1.10 -11.02 5.52
C GLN A 55 -0.97 -10.61 6.97
N THR A 56 -2.09 -10.31 7.61
CA THR A 56 -2.14 -9.97 9.03
C THR A 56 -1.73 -11.18 9.87
N LYS A 57 -0.83 -10.96 10.83
CA LYS A 57 -0.31 -12.05 11.68
C LYS A 57 -1.43 -12.64 12.52
N GLY A 58 -1.65 -13.95 12.37
CA GLY A 58 -2.70 -14.68 13.07
C GLY A 58 -4.03 -14.73 12.31
N GLU A 59 -4.17 -13.98 11.21
CA GLU A 59 -5.38 -13.93 10.38
C GLU A 59 -5.03 -14.10 8.90
N PRO A 60 -4.81 -15.36 8.43
CA PRO A 60 -4.31 -15.63 7.08
C PRO A 60 -5.24 -15.16 5.94
N ALA A 61 -6.51 -14.92 6.26
CA ALA A 61 -7.52 -14.44 5.31
C ALA A 61 -7.59 -12.92 5.22
N VAL A 62 -6.89 -12.19 6.10
CA VAL A 62 -6.91 -10.72 6.15
C VAL A 62 -5.58 -10.22 5.59
N CYS A 63 -5.69 -9.32 4.61
CA CYS A 63 -4.55 -8.62 4.05
C CYS A 63 -4.68 -7.13 4.36
N GLU A 64 -3.58 -6.51 4.78
CA GLU A 64 -3.50 -5.08 5.08
C GLU A 64 -2.39 -4.41 4.25
N PRO A 65 -2.54 -3.13 3.90
CA PRO A 65 -1.49 -2.39 3.24
C PRO A 65 -0.38 -2.03 4.23
N GLU A 66 0.86 -2.37 3.90
CA GLU A 66 2.06 -1.85 4.55
C GLU A 66 2.82 -0.92 3.59
N PHE A 67 3.52 0.05 4.17
CA PHE A 67 4.27 1.06 3.44
C PHE A 67 5.74 1.05 3.87
N ILE A 68 6.60 0.93 2.88
CA ILE A 68 8.05 1.00 3.04
C ILE A 68 8.50 2.39 2.60
N TYR A 69 9.13 3.10 3.52
CA TYR A 69 9.57 4.49 3.32
C TYR A 69 11.04 4.59 2.94
N LYS A 70 11.43 5.79 2.55
CA LYS A 70 12.79 6.11 2.09
C LYS A 70 13.84 5.63 3.08
N GLU A 71 13.67 5.93 4.36
CA GLU A 71 14.61 5.60 5.44
C GLU A 71 14.89 4.09 5.49
N GLN A 72 13.84 3.26 5.44
CA GLN A 72 13.98 1.80 5.41
C GLN A 72 14.73 1.32 4.17
N ILE A 73 14.46 1.91 2.99
CA ILE A 73 15.15 1.57 1.75
C ILE A 73 16.65 1.92 1.85
N PHE A 74 16.99 3.07 2.43
CA PHE A 74 18.39 3.45 2.64
C PHE A 74 19.09 2.52 3.62
N ASP A 75 18.44 2.15 4.72
CA ASP A 75 18.98 1.22 5.69
C ASP A 75 19.25 -0.17 5.06
N TRP A 76 18.30 -0.66 4.26
CA TRP A 76 18.47 -1.93 3.53
C TRP A 76 19.56 -1.85 2.47
N ALA A 77 19.61 -0.75 1.71
CA ALA A 77 20.66 -0.52 0.74
C ALA A 77 22.04 -0.56 1.42
N HIS A 78 22.19 0.16 2.54
CA HIS A 78 23.43 0.18 3.31
C HIS A 78 23.84 -1.21 3.80
N GLN A 79 22.90 -1.97 4.38
CA GLN A 79 23.15 -3.35 4.83
C GLN A 79 23.55 -4.29 3.68
N MET A 80 23.05 -4.03 2.48
CA MET A 80 23.34 -4.78 1.26
C MET A 80 24.63 -4.33 0.56
N GLY A 81 25.38 -3.38 1.14
CA GLY A 81 26.62 -2.85 0.56
C GLY A 81 26.40 -1.78 -0.52
N PHE A 82 25.18 -1.26 -0.65
CA PHE A 82 24.86 -0.10 -1.49
C PHE A 82 24.85 1.17 -0.64
N GLY A 83 25.75 2.09 -0.95
CA GLY A 83 25.86 3.39 -0.29
C GLY A 83 27.06 4.14 -0.87
N PHE A 84 26.98 5.47 -0.93
CA PHE A 84 28.02 6.32 -1.51
C PHE A 84 29.31 6.26 -0.68
N GLY A 85 30.11 5.24 -0.94
CA GLY A 85 31.41 4.98 -0.36
C GLY A 85 32.40 4.62 -1.47
N SER A 86 32.72 5.61 -2.31
CA SER A 86 34.04 5.88 -2.89
C SER A 86 34.03 7.28 -3.49
#